data_AF-A0A1Q9T6A2-F1
#
_entry.id   AF-A0A1Q9T6A2-F1
#
_cell.length_a   1.000
_cell.length_b   1.000
_cell.length_c   1.000
_cell.angle_alpha   90.00
_cell.angle_beta   90.00
_cell.angle_gamma   90.00
#
_symmetry.space_group_name_H-M   'P 1'
#
loop_
_entity.id
_entity.type
_entity.pdbx_description
1 polymer ?
#
loop_
_entity_poly.entity_id
_entity_poly.type
_entity_poly.pdbx_seq_one_letter_code
_entity_poly.pdbx_strand_id
1 'polypeptide(L)'
;MHRSAGVLTTRMIHETATLDAQGHLRGVTTRLVVEAASGFPDRYIAVYFGVEGSSSGLLSMRHTSGCRVGRVRRHATAPIIAAKMLFSAPLMPGQHHVLEDETTDRGRAMAPFYSRFVPKGTSSAVLTSVLTAVFDPGRVPARCFGRFGDESRTR
;
A
#
# COMPACT_ATOMS: atom_id res chain seq x y z
N MET A 1 8.14 27.47 16.14
CA MET A 1 9.03 26.58 15.37
C MET A 1 8.19 25.69 14.46
N HIS A 2 8.12 26.01 13.17
CA HIS A 2 7.52 25.10 12.19
C HIS A 2 8.56 24.00 11.93
N ARG A 3 8.42 22.83 12.56
CA ARG A 3 9.27 21.69 12.22
C ARG A 3 9.02 21.37 10.74
N SER A 4 10.08 21.25 9.94
CA SER A 4 9.96 20.79 8.56
C SER A 4 9.35 19.38 8.57
N ALA A 5 8.44 19.11 7.62
CA ALA A 5 7.95 17.76 7.42
C ALA A 5 9.16 16.86 7.08
N GLY A 6 9.44 15.86 7.92
CA GLY A 6 10.56 14.95 7.70
C GLY A 6 10.36 14.06 6.47
N VAL A 7 11.45 13.42 6.04
CA VAL A 7 11.46 12.47 4.91
C VAL A 7 11.47 11.05 5.45
N LEU A 8 10.61 10.20 4.89
CA LEU A 8 10.62 8.76 5.12
C LEU A 8 11.21 8.04 3.91
N THR A 9 12.00 7.01 4.19
CA THR A 9 12.47 6.03 3.22
C THR A 9 11.85 4.68 3.57
N THR A 10 11.09 4.10 2.66
CA THR A 10 10.63 2.71 2.75
C THR A 10 11.82 1.76 2.54
N ARG A 11 12.06 0.88 3.52
CA ARG A 11 13.12 -0.14 3.49
C ARG A 11 12.59 -1.51 3.11
N MET A 12 11.38 -1.83 3.57
CA MET A 12 10.75 -3.11 3.26
C MET A 12 9.24 -2.94 3.09
N ILE A 13 8.70 -3.69 2.13
CA ILE A 13 7.27 -3.86 1.89
C ILE A 13 7.00 -5.37 1.96
N HIS A 14 6.06 -5.77 2.79
CA HIS A 14 5.46 -7.09 2.75
C HIS A 14 3.96 -6.94 2.59
N GLU A 15 3.43 -7.50 1.50
CA GLU A 15 2.03 -7.41 1.15
C GLU A 15 1.40 -8.79 1.07
N THR A 16 0.20 -8.91 1.61
CA THR A 16 -0.63 -10.10 1.51
C THR A 16 -1.92 -9.73 0.79
N ALA A 17 -2.05 -10.17 -0.45
CA ALA A 17 -3.21 -9.97 -1.31
C ALA A 17 -4.13 -11.18 -1.24
N THR A 18 -5.39 -10.99 -0.86
CA THR A 18 -6.37 -12.08 -0.76
C THR A 18 -7.33 -12.06 -1.95
N LEU A 19 -7.47 -13.19 -2.63
CA LEU A 19 -8.37 -13.36 -3.77
C LEU A 19 -9.58 -14.23 -3.38
N ASP A 20 -10.77 -13.88 -3.87
CA ASP A 20 -11.97 -14.70 -3.69
C ASP A 20 -12.08 -15.87 -4.68
N ALA A 21 -13.13 -16.67 -4.52
CA ALA A 21 -13.47 -17.80 -5.39
C ALA A 21 -13.82 -17.41 -6.83
N GLN A 22 -13.83 -16.12 -7.19
CA GLN A 22 -13.99 -15.62 -8.56
C GLN A 22 -12.69 -14.98 -9.06
N GLY A 23 -11.63 -14.98 -8.26
CA GLY A 23 -10.34 -14.35 -8.58
C GLY A 23 -10.32 -12.84 -8.39
N HIS A 24 -11.33 -12.25 -7.73
CA HIS A 24 -11.29 -10.82 -7.40
C HIS A 24 -10.40 -10.58 -6.20
N LEU A 25 -9.58 -9.53 -6.29
CA LEU A 25 -8.84 -9.01 -5.15
C LEU A 25 -9.81 -8.43 -4.11
N ARG A 26 -9.82 -9.00 -2.89
CA ARG A 26 -10.71 -8.56 -1.80
C ARG A 26 -10.05 -7.55 -0.87
N GLY A 27 -8.73 -7.64 -0.77
CA GLY A 27 -7.96 -6.75 0.06
C GLY A 27 -6.48 -7.06 0.01
N VAL A 28 -5.72 -6.09 0.50
CA VAL A 28 -4.27 -6.16 0.65
C VAL A 28 -3.95 -5.71 2.06
N THR A 29 -3.33 -6.58 2.83
CA THR A 29 -2.64 -6.19 4.07
C THR A 29 -1.22 -5.80 3.70
N THR A 30 -0.82 -4.58 4.04
CA THR A 30 0.52 -4.06 3.76
C THR A 30 1.22 -3.77 5.07
N ARG A 31 2.37 -4.44 5.27
CA ARG A 31 3.32 -4.17 6.34
C ARG A 31 4.55 -3.50 5.77
N LEU A 32 4.95 -2.40 6.40
CA LEU A 32 6.04 -1.54 5.95
C LEU A 32 7.09 -1.43 7.05
N VAL A 33 8.36 -1.44 6.65
CA VAL A 33 9.45 -0.88 7.45
C VAL A 33 9.87 0.42 6.80
N VAL A 34 9.75 1.52 7.55
CA VAL A 34 10.21 2.85 7.11
C VAL A 34 11.32 3.35 8.02
N GLU A 35 12.19 4.18 7.48
CA GLU A 35 13.23 4.90 8.22
C GLU A 35 13.03 6.40 8.04
N ALA A 36 13.19 7.16 9.11
CA ALA A 36 13.23 8.62 9.05
C ALA A 36 14.59 9.08 8.49
N ALA A 37 14.66 9.32 7.18
CA ALA A 37 15.88 9.73 6.51
C ALA A 37 16.34 11.15 6.90
N SER A 38 15.39 12.06 7.14
CA SER A 38 15.69 13.42 7.61
C SER A 38 14.49 14.07 8.30
N GLY A 39 14.75 15.11 9.11
CA GLY A 39 13.72 15.81 9.87
C GLY A 39 13.05 14.92 10.92
N PHE A 40 11.76 15.15 11.14
CA PHE A 40 10.98 14.43 12.18
C PHE A 40 9.61 14.01 11.62
N PRO A 41 9.56 13.00 10.73
CA PRO A 41 8.30 12.58 10.12
C PRO A 41 7.37 11.98 11.18
N ASP A 42 6.10 12.37 11.13
CA ASP A 42 5.06 11.95 12.07
C ASP A 42 3.97 11.09 11.42
N ARG A 43 4.08 10.83 10.11
CA ARG A 43 3.09 10.08 9.33
C ARG A 43 3.67 9.48 8.06
N TYR A 44 3.04 8.39 7.60
CA TYR A 44 3.18 7.84 6.26
C TYR A 44 1.93 8.13 5.41
N ILE A 45 2.06 8.30 4.10
CA ILE A 45 0.92 8.48 3.19
C ILE A 45 0.72 7.19 2.39
N ALA A 46 -0.34 6.45 2.73
CA ALA A 46 -0.75 5.27 1.96
C ALA A 46 -1.70 5.71 0.84
N VAL A 47 -1.44 5.26 -0.38
CA VAL A 47 -2.32 5.45 -1.53
C VAL A 47 -2.63 4.08 -2.11
N TYR A 48 -3.91 3.82 -2.33
CA TYR A 48 -4.40 2.60 -2.94
C TYR A 48 -5.16 2.94 -4.22
N PHE A 49 -4.84 2.20 -5.28
CA PHE A 49 -5.53 2.22 -6.56
C PHE A 49 -6.34 0.93 -6.66
N GLY A 50 -7.67 1.08 -6.62
CA GLY A 50 -8.60 -0.01 -6.84
C GLY A 50 -8.84 -0.28 -8.32
N VAL A 51 -9.73 -1.23 -8.54
CA VAL A 51 -10.10 -1.74 -9.86
C VAL A 51 -10.57 -0.63 -10.80
N GLU A 52 -10.01 -0.55 -12.01
CA GLU A 52 -10.43 0.38 -13.05
C GLU A 52 -11.94 0.26 -13.38
N GLY A 53 -12.61 1.39 -13.59
CA GLY A 53 -14.08 1.42 -13.77
C GLY A 53 -14.89 1.27 -12.48
N SER A 54 -14.25 1.01 -11.33
CA SER A 54 -14.89 1.00 -10.01
C SER A 54 -14.96 2.40 -9.39
N SER A 55 -15.48 2.49 -8.17
CA SER A 55 -15.63 3.73 -7.39
C SER A 55 -14.80 3.71 -6.12
N SER A 56 -14.26 4.87 -5.72
CA SER A 56 -13.57 5.05 -4.44
C SER A 56 -14.46 4.81 -3.22
N GLY A 57 -15.79 4.80 -3.39
CA GLY A 57 -16.76 4.42 -2.36
C GLY A 57 -16.72 2.94 -1.98
N LEU A 58 -16.20 2.08 -2.86
CA LEU A 58 -16.04 0.64 -2.61
C LEU A 58 -14.73 0.30 -1.89
N LEU A 59 -13.89 1.30 -1.67
CA LEU A 59 -12.58 1.17 -1.04
C LEU A 59 -12.63 1.61 0.41
N SER A 60 -11.96 0.84 1.27
CA SER A 60 -11.74 1.24 2.66
C SER A 60 -10.35 0.85 3.14
N MET A 61 -9.80 1.65 4.05
CA MET A 61 -8.48 1.44 4.62
C MET A 61 -8.58 1.52 6.14
N ARG A 62 -7.99 0.55 6.82
CA ARG A 62 -7.87 0.50 8.28
C ARG A 62 -6.42 0.26 8.69
N HIS A 63 -6.08 0.65 9.91
CA HIS A 63 -4.79 0.32 10.49
C HIS A 63 -4.91 -1.05 11.17
N THR A 64 -3.79 -1.76 11.21
CA THR A 64 -3.67 -3.01 11.98
C THR A 64 -2.63 -2.87 13.08
N SER A 65 -1.48 -2.22 12.79
CA SER A 65 -0.45 -2.01 13.81
C SER A 65 0.45 -0.80 13.50
N GLY A 66 1.15 -0.30 14.53
CA GLY A 66 2.19 0.72 14.40
C GLY A 66 1.73 2.11 13.95
N CYS A 67 0.44 2.33 13.74
CA CYS A 67 -0.08 3.63 13.32
C CYS A 67 -1.57 3.76 13.66
N ARG A 68 -2.10 4.97 13.52
CA ARG A 68 -3.54 5.23 13.48
C ARG A 68 -3.93 5.79 12.12
N VAL A 69 -5.07 5.37 11.58
CA VAL A 69 -5.61 5.98 10.35
C VAL A 69 -6.11 7.37 10.68
N GLY A 70 -5.51 8.37 10.05
CA GLY A 70 -5.95 9.75 10.06
C GLY A 70 -6.97 10.03 8.96
N ARG A 71 -6.90 11.23 8.39
CA ARG A 71 -7.83 11.64 7.32
C ARG A 71 -7.67 10.74 6.09
N VAL A 72 -8.78 10.13 5.66
CA VAL A 72 -8.90 9.44 4.38
C VAL A 72 -9.48 10.41 3.34
N ARG A 73 -8.81 10.52 2.20
CA ARG A 73 -9.27 11.25 1.02
C ARG A 73 -9.63 10.25 -0.07
N ARG A 74 -10.65 10.59 -0.85
CA ARG A 74 -11.15 9.79 -1.96
C ARG A 74 -11.09 10.62 -3.22
N HIS A 75 -10.64 10.01 -4.31
CA HIS A 75 -10.76 10.65 -5.61
C HIS A 75 -12.23 10.67 -6.05
N ALA A 76 -12.66 11.77 -6.67
CA ALA A 76 -14.06 12.00 -6.97
C ALA A 76 -14.62 10.99 -8.00
N THR A 77 -13.81 10.63 -8.99
CA THR A 77 -14.25 9.85 -10.16
C THR A 77 -13.44 8.58 -10.40
N ALA A 78 -12.33 8.39 -9.67
CA ALA A 78 -11.42 7.27 -9.89
C ALA A 78 -11.43 6.39 -8.63
N PRO A 79 -11.15 5.09 -8.75
CA PRO A 79 -11.08 4.14 -7.64
C PRO A 79 -9.79 4.36 -6.84
N ILE A 80 -9.60 5.54 -6.26
CA ILE A 80 -8.37 5.92 -5.55
C ILE A 80 -8.72 6.45 -4.17
N ILE A 81 -8.03 5.93 -3.15
CA ILE A 81 -8.05 6.49 -1.80
C ILE A 81 -6.63 6.75 -1.31
N ALA A 82 -6.49 7.80 -0.49
CA ALA A 82 -5.24 8.12 0.19
C ALA A 82 -5.52 8.35 1.68
N ALA A 83 -4.72 7.78 2.56
CA ALA A 83 -4.83 7.97 3.99
C ALA A 83 -3.50 8.39 4.61
N LYS A 84 -3.61 9.20 5.67
CA LYS A 84 -2.50 9.48 6.57
C LYS A 84 -2.42 8.35 7.60
N MET A 85 -1.30 7.62 7.65
CA MET A 85 -1.00 6.67 8.71
C MET A 85 -0.15 7.41 9.75
N LEU A 86 -0.78 7.84 10.84
CA LEU A 86 -0.16 8.70 11.86
C LEU A 86 0.61 7.85 12.86
N PHE A 87 1.84 8.23 13.17
CA PHE A 87 2.64 7.60 14.23
C PHE A 87 2.22 8.13 15.61
N SER A 88 2.55 7.40 16.67
CA SER A 88 2.28 7.83 18.05
C SER A 88 3.12 9.04 18.45
N ALA A 89 4.32 9.17 17.88
CA ALA A 89 5.22 10.31 18.04
C ALA A 89 6.02 10.53 16.75
N PRO A 90 6.55 11.76 16.50
CA PRO A 90 7.50 11.98 15.41
C PRO A 90 8.74 11.10 15.56
N LEU A 91 9.20 10.52 14.46
CA LEU A 91 10.41 9.71 14.44
C LEU A 91 11.66 10.59 14.49
N MET A 92 12.73 10.07 15.08
CA MET A 92 14.06 10.70 15.05
C MET A 92 14.82 10.28 13.78
N PRO A 93 15.74 11.11 13.26
CA PRO A 93 16.60 10.71 12.13
C PRO A 93 17.29 9.35 12.36
N GLY A 94 17.25 8.47 11.35
CA GLY A 94 17.78 7.10 11.41
C GLY A 94 16.88 6.09 12.13
N GLN A 95 15.80 6.53 12.78
CA GLN A 95 14.87 5.64 13.46
C GLN A 95 14.05 4.83 12.45
N HIS A 96 13.97 3.53 12.69
CA HIS A 96 13.10 2.62 11.97
C HIS A 96 11.74 2.51 12.66
N HIS A 97 10.70 2.35 11.85
CA HIS A 97 9.34 2.18 12.33
C HIS A 97 8.58 1.16 11.47
N VAL A 98 7.82 0.29 12.13
CA VAL A 98 6.96 -0.68 11.47
C VAL A 98 5.52 -0.18 11.53
N LEU A 99 4.84 -0.18 10.40
CA LEU A 99 3.41 0.07 10.33
C LEU A 99 2.71 -0.98 9.47
N GLU A 100 1.44 -1.22 9.76
CA GLU A 100 0.60 -2.13 9.00
C GLU A 100 -0.78 -1.53 8.78
N ASP A 101 -1.23 -1.58 7.54
CA ASP A 101 -2.58 -1.22 7.11
C ASP A 101 -3.22 -2.35 6.32
N GLU A 102 -4.55 -2.37 6.33
CA GLU A 102 -5.34 -3.22 5.47
C GLU A 102 -6.23 -2.34 4.60
N THR A 103 -6.15 -2.56 3.30
CA THR A 103 -7.08 -2.00 2.34
C THR A 103 -8.02 -3.08 1.84
N THR A 104 -9.32 -2.82 1.87
CA THR A 104 -10.33 -3.68 1.26
C THR A 104 -10.90 -3.03 0.02
N ASP A 105 -11.12 -3.85 -1.00
CA ASP A 105 -11.68 -3.46 -2.29
C ASP A 105 -12.90 -4.34 -2.57
N ARG A 106 -14.08 -3.71 -2.62
CA ARG A 106 -15.33 -4.39 -2.96
C ARG A 106 -15.65 -4.31 -4.46
N GLY A 107 -14.79 -3.67 -5.24
CA GLY A 107 -14.83 -3.68 -6.69
C GLY A 107 -14.66 -5.10 -7.24
N ARG A 108 -15.11 -5.31 -8.47
CA ARG A 108 -14.98 -6.59 -9.17
C ARG A 108 -14.24 -6.33 -10.47
N ALA A 109 -12.99 -6.77 -10.54
CA ALA A 109 -12.18 -6.67 -11.74
C ALA A 109 -12.31 -7.94 -12.59
N MET A 110 -12.36 -7.79 -13.91
CA MET A 110 -12.17 -8.96 -14.79
C MET A 110 -10.75 -9.54 -14.68
N ALA A 111 -9.77 -8.72 -14.33
CA ALA A 111 -8.40 -9.12 -14.02
C ALA A 111 -7.92 -8.40 -12.74
N PRO A 112 -7.44 -9.12 -11.70
CA PRO A 112 -6.97 -8.49 -10.48
C PRO A 112 -5.71 -7.66 -10.79
N PHE A 113 -5.83 -6.34 -10.64
CA PHE A 113 -4.71 -5.41 -10.75
C PHE A 113 -4.52 -4.72 -9.41
N TYR A 114 -3.27 -4.67 -8.96
CA TYR A 114 -2.89 -3.98 -7.74
C TYR A 114 -1.67 -3.11 -8.03
N SER A 115 -1.73 -1.85 -7.62
CA SER A 115 -0.58 -0.97 -7.65
C SER A 115 -0.53 -0.14 -6.37
N ARG A 116 0.69 0.18 -5.93
CA ARG A 116 0.95 1.02 -4.75
C ARG A 116 1.87 2.15 -5.14
N PHE A 117 1.56 3.33 -4.62
CA PHE A 117 2.48 4.46 -4.65
C PHE A 117 3.47 4.35 -3.48
N VAL A 118 4.77 4.42 -3.79
CA VAL A 118 5.85 4.57 -2.80
C VAL A 118 6.36 6.01 -2.90
N PRO A 119 6.28 6.83 -1.82
CA PRO A 119 6.69 8.23 -1.86
C PRO A 119 8.16 8.44 -2.29
N LYS A 120 8.41 9.44 -3.14
CA LYS A 120 9.77 9.84 -3.56
C LYS A 120 10.60 10.33 -2.36
N GLY A 121 11.85 9.86 -2.28
CA GLY A 121 12.76 10.01 -1.12
C GLY A 121 13.42 8.68 -0.75
N THR A 122 12.89 7.58 -1.26
CA THR A 122 13.50 6.26 -1.28
C THR A 122 14.59 6.17 -2.34
N SER A 123 15.84 6.02 -1.93
CA SER A 123 16.79 5.30 -2.77
C SER A 123 16.23 3.88 -2.97
N SER A 124 15.88 3.54 -4.22
CA SER A 124 15.39 2.21 -4.62
C SER A 124 16.41 1.10 -4.31
N ALA A 125 17.67 1.46 -4.06
CA ALA A 125 18.78 0.51 -3.93
C ALA A 125 18.67 -0.45 -2.73
N VAL A 126 17.75 -0.22 -1.79
CA VAL A 126 17.61 -1.04 -0.56
C VAL A 126 16.16 -1.46 -0.29
N LEU A 127 15.23 -1.23 -1.22
CA LEU A 127 13.85 -1.66 -1.03
C LEU A 127 13.75 -3.17 -1.25
N THR A 128 13.41 -3.91 -0.20
CA THR A 128 12.98 -5.31 -0.32
C THR A 128 11.45 -5.35 -0.40
N SER A 129 10.90 -5.96 -1.45
CA SER A 129 9.46 -6.11 -1.62
C SER A 129 9.09 -7.59 -1.71
N VAL A 130 8.12 -8.01 -0.90
CA VAL A 130 7.55 -9.35 -0.89
C VAL A 130 6.04 -9.24 -1.09
N LEU A 131 5.51 -9.98 -2.06
CA LEU A 131 4.09 -10.14 -2.29
C LEU A 131 3.68 -11.59 -2.06
N THR A 132 2.73 -11.80 -1.15
CA THR A 132 2.06 -13.07 -0.89
C THR A 132 0.65 -13.01 -1.48
N ALA A 133 0.33 -13.90 -2.42
CA ALA A 133 -1.03 -14.06 -2.92
C ALA A 133 -1.70 -15.23 -2.19
N VAL A 134 -2.83 -14.96 -1.53
CA VAL A 134 -3.67 -15.94 -0.86
C VAL A 134 -4.88 -16.20 -1.73
N PHE A 135 -4.91 -17.36 -2.38
CA PHE A 135 -6.01 -17.78 -3.25
C PHE A 135 -7.10 -18.47 -2.47
N ASP A 136 -8.33 -18.39 -2.98
CA ASP A 136 -9.39 -19.29 -2.56
C ASP A 136 -8.92 -20.75 -2.69
N PRO A 137 -9.18 -21.63 -1.70
CA PRO A 137 -8.71 -23.02 -1.75
C PRO A 137 -9.15 -23.80 -2.99
N GLY A 138 -10.30 -23.46 -3.59
CA GLY A 138 -10.81 -24.07 -4.81
C GLY A 138 -10.19 -23.50 -6.10
N ARG A 139 -9.33 -22.48 -6.01
CA ARG A 139 -8.73 -21.76 -7.15
C ARG A 139 -7.22 -21.51 -7.02
N VAL A 140 -6.51 -22.34 -6.26
CA VAL A 140 -5.05 -22.24 -6.19
C VAL A 140 -4.44 -22.54 -7.57
N PRO A 141 -3.62 -21.64 -8.14
CA PRO A 141 -3.01 -21.89 -9.43
C PRO A 141 -1.96 -23.00 -9.33
N ALA A 142 -1.88 -23.84 -10.36
CA ALA A 142 -0.83 -24.87 -10.45
C ALA A 142 0.58 -24.26 -10.58
N ARG A 143 0.68 -23.04 -11.13
CA ARG A 143 1.95 -22.32 -11.34
C ARG A 143 1.73 -20.81 -11.25
N CYS A 144 2.72 -20.10 -10.71
CA CYS A 144 2.80 -18.65 -10.72
C CYS A 144 4.04 -18.22 -11.52
N PHE A 145 3.91 -17.17 -12.33
CA PHE A 145 5.00 -16.60 -13.10
C PHE A 145 5.17 -15.13 -12.74
N GLY A 146 6.40 -14.71 -12.50
CA GLY A 146 6.76 -13.31 -12.28
C GLY A 146 7.50 -12.75 -13.50
N ARG A 147 7.24 -11.48 -13.83
CA ARG A 147 8.02 -10.73 -14.82
C ARG A 147 8.52 -9.45 -14.18
N PHE A 148 9.78 -9.12 -14.42
CA PHE A 148 10.38 -7.84 -14.06
C PHE A 148 10.55 -7.01 -15.33
N GLY A 149 10.09 -5.77 -15.32
CA GLY A 149 10.15 -4.86 -16.46
C GLY A 149 9.11 -3.76 -16.36
N ASP A 150 9.25 -2.72 -17.19
CA ASP A 150 8.23 -1.68 -17.30
C ASP A 150 6.99 -2.26 -17.98
N GLU A 151 5.81 -2.00 -17.42
CA GLU A 151 4.56 -2.38 -18.08
C GLU A 151 4.38 -1.40 -19.24
N SER A 152 4.65 -1.85 -20.47
CA SER A 152 4.21 -1.12 -21.65
C SER A 152 2.68 -1.10 -21.62
N ARG A 153 2.10 -0.04 -21.06
CA ARG A 153 0.68 0.28 -21.19
C ARG A 153 0.43 0.60 -22.65
N THR A 154 0.26 -0.43 -23.47
CA THR A 154 -0.22 -0.28 -24.84
C THR A 154 -1.60 0.38 -24.73
N ARG A 155 -1.68 1.59 -25.30
CA ARG A 155 -2.92 2.38 -25.38
C ARG A 155 -3.95 1.71 -26.27
#